data_AF-A0A8M1KV88-F1
#
_entry.id   AF-A0A8M1KV88-F1
#
_cell.length_a   1.000
_cell.length_b   1.000
_cell.length_c   1.000
_cell.angle_alpha   90.00
_cell.angle_beta   90.00
_cell.angle_gamma   90.00
#
_symmetry.space_group_name_H-M   'P 1'
#
loop_
_entity.id
_entity.type
_entity.pdbx_description
1 polymer ?
#
loop_
_entity_poly.entity_id
_entity_poly.type
_entity_poly.pdbx_seq_one_letter_code
_entity_poly.pdbx_strand_id
1 'polypeptide(L)'
;MEDNHLHQLRLNNRVLKQTQQHCTDHRIPFPHIDFSRVEKEAMKEVYVFEDEKNPKAPIVVHFPLANLTFREFKAPGVRREGKDELRMGELDVSSSASPYITRNLAYQPEDFQKLMDLTCYNVLNNRDTLLSALRRALQRERVHEDEHKPSCP
;
A
#
# COMPACT_ATOMS: atom_id res chain seq x y z
N MET A 1 -21.45 7.12 -8.72
CA MET A 1 -20.66 6.37 -7.71
C MET A 1 -19.37 5.79 -8.28
N GLU A 2 -19.34 5.35 -9.55
CA GLU A 2 -18.13 4.80 -10.20
C GLU A 2 -17.00 5.83 -10.42
N ASP A 3 -17.32 7.09 -10.72
CA ASP A 3 -16.32 8.14 -10.96
C ASP A 3 -15.41 8.43 -9.76
N ASN A 4 -15.94 8.29 -8.54
CA ASN A 4 -15.18 8.60 -7.32
C ASN A 4 -14.12 7.51 -7.03
N HIS A 5 -14.42 6.27 -7.39
CA HIS A 5 -13.50 5.13 -7.24
C HIS A 5 -12.33 5.23 -8.22
N LEU A 6 -12.61 5.60 -9.47
CA LEU A 6 -11.59 5.81 -10.51
C LEU A 6 -10.72 7.04 -10.21
N HIS A 7 -11.31 8.11 -9.68
CA HIS A 7 -10.56 9.29 -9.20
C HIS A 7 -9.64 8.94 -8.02
N GLN A 8 -10.10 8.10 -7.09
CA GLN A 8 -9.31 7.65 -5.94
C GLN A 8 -8.14 6.75 -6.34
N LEU A 9 -8.36 5.80 -7.28
CA LEU A 9 -7.29 4.99 -7.86
C LEU A 9 -6.25 5.84 -8.61
N ARG A 10 -6.71 6.85 -9.38
CA ARG A 10 -5.83 7.81 -10.06
C ARG A 10 -4.99 8.65 -9.08
N LEU A 11 -5.58 9.10 -7.97
CA LEU A 11 -4.88 9.86 -6.94
C LEU A 11 -3.85 9.01 -6.19
N ASN A 12 -4.21 7.77 -5.84
CA ASN A 12 -3.32 6.86 -5.10
C ASN A 12 -2.08 6.47 -5.91
N ASN A 13 -2.23 6.32 -7.23
CA ASN A 13 -1.12 5.90 -8.09
C ASN A 13 -0.28 7.05 -8.66
N ARG A 14 -0.72 8.31 -8.51
CA ARG A 14 -0.01 9.47 -9.06
C ARG A 14 1.42 9.57 -8.55
N VAL A 15 1.61 9.39 -7.24
CA VAL A 15 2.94 9.47 -6.61
C VAL A 15 3.84 8.35 -7.15
N LEU A 16 3.35 7.12 -7.24
CA LEU A 16 4.12 6.00 -7.80
C LEU A 16 4.51 6.22 -9.26
N LYS A 17 3.59 6.77 -10.08
CA LYS A 17 3.86 7.10 -11.49
C LYS A 17 4.94 8.17 -11.63
N GLN A 18 4.87 9.22 -10.80
CA GLN A 18 5.88 10.26 -10.76
C GLN A 18 7.24 9.73 -10.29
N THR A 19 7.25 8.88 -9.25
CA THR A 19 8.47 8.23 -8.76
C THR A 19 9.11 7.34 -9.83
N GLN A 20 8.34 6.51 -10.52
CA GLN A 20 8.86 5.67 -11.60
C GLN A 20 9.46 6.51 -12.73
N GLN A 21 8.79 7.58 -13.14
CA GLN A 21 9.30 8.49 -14.16
C GLN A 21 10.62 9.12 -13.72
N HIS A 22 10.67 9.66 -12.50
CA HIS A 22 11.88 10.24 -11.93
C HIS A 22 13.04 9.25 -11.87
N CYS A 23 12.79 8.03 -11.37
CA CYS A 23 13.82 6.98 -11.33
C CYS A 23 14.32 6.62 -12.73
N THR A 24 13.43 6.58 -13.73
CA THR A 24 13.79 6.33 -15.13
C THR A 24 14.70 7.44 -15.68
N ASP A 25 14.31 8.71 -15.48
CA ASP A 25 15.05 9.88 -15.95
C ASP A 25 16.46 9.97 -15.34
N HIS A 26 16.59 9.54 -14.08
CA HIS A 26 17.85 9.55 -13.32
C HIS A 26 18.62 8.23 -13.32
N ARG A 27 18.16 7.22 -14.07
CA ARG A 27 18.78 5.87 -14.14
C ARG A 27 18.91 5.18 -12.78
N ILE A 28 17.97 5.45 -11.88
CA ILE A 28 17.86 4.78 -10.57
C ILE A 28 17.02 3.51 -10.76
N PRO A 29 17.51 2.32 -10.37
CA PRO A 29 16.72 1.09 -10.42
C PRO A 29 15.41 1.23 -9.64
N PHE A 30 14.29 0.99 -10.31
CA PHE A 30 12.95 1.00 -9.73
C PHE A 30 12.09 -0.04 -10.46
N PRO A 31 11.18 -0.75 -9.77
CA PRO A 31 10.37 -1.76 -10.44
C PRO A 31 9.49 -1.13 -11.51
N HIS A 32 9.34 -1.81 -12.64
CA HIS A 32 8.42 -1.38 -13.69
C HIS A 32 6.97 -1.69 -13.28
N ILE A 33 6.17 -0.64 -13.10
CA ILE A 33 4.75 -0.70 -12.77
C ILE A 33 3.93 -0.43 -14.03
N ASP A 34 3.12 -1.41 -14.42
CA ASP A 34 2.13 -1.26 -15.48
C ASP A 34 0.85 -0.61 -14.93
N PHE A 35 0.83 0.72 -14.93
CA PHE A 35 -0.32 1.49 -14.45
C PHE A 35 -1.60 1.23 -15.24
N SER A 36 -1.52 0.78 -16.50
CA SER A 36 -2.70 0.45 -17.30
C SER A 36 -3.43 -0.79 -16.76
N ARG A 37 -2.69 -1.68 -16.11
CA ARG A 37 -3.22 -2.84 -15.39
C ARG A 37 -3.67 -2.46 -13.99
N VAL A 38 -2.84 -1.72 -13.25
CA VAL A 38 -3.18 -1.29 -11.88
C VAL A 38 -4.48 -0.50 -11.84
N GLU A 39 -4.74 0.37 -12.83
CA GLU A 39 -5.99 1.15 -12.92
C GLU A 39 -7.23 0.30 -13.23
N LYS A 40 -7.06 -0.91 -13.78
CA LYS A 40 -8.16 -1.86 -14.08
C LYS A 40 -8.40 -2.85 -12.95
N GLU A 41 -7.42 -3.05 -12.08
CA GLU A 41 -7.56 -3.94 -10.93
C GLU A 41 -8.46 -3.31 -9.86
N ALA A 42 -9.18 -4.16 -9.13
CA ALA A 42 -9.93 -3.72 -7.95
C ALA A 42 -8.96 -3.10 -6.92
N MET A 43 -9.47 -2.13 -6.16
CA MET A 43 -8.72 -1.52 -5.07
C MET A 43 -8.35 -2.58 -4.02
N LYS A 44 -7.09 -2.58 -3.58
CA LYS A 44 -6.54 -3.48 -2.54
C LYS A 44 -5.94 -2.66 -1.40
N GLU A 45 -5.84 -3.28 -0.23
CA GLU A 45 -5.17 -2.69 0.95
C GLU A 45 -3.63 -2.69 0.81
N VAL A 46 -3.09 -3.55 -0.06
CA VAL A 46 -1.66 -3.63 -0.37
C VAL A 46 -1.44 -4.00 -1.83
N TYR A 47 -0.41 -3.42 -2.43
CA TYR A 47 0.15 -3.80 -3.72
C TYR A 47 1.64 -4.10 -3.55
N VAL A 48 2.14 -5.09 -4.28
CA VAL A 48 3.58 -5.41 -4.31
C VAL A 48 4.06 -5.27 -5.75
N PHE A 49 5.05 -4.41 -5.95
CA PHE A 49 5.70 -4.20 -7.24
C PHE A 49 7.13 -4.69 -7.16
N GLU A 50 7.50 -5.52 -8.12
CA GLU A 50 8.76 -6.24 -8.11
C GLU A 50 9.22 -6.44 -9.55
N ASP A 51 10.50 -6.20 -9.81
CA ASP A 51 11.14 -6.56 -11.07
C ASP A 51 12.00 -7.80 -10.82
N GLU A 52 11.60 -8.93 -11.39
CA GLU A 52 12.32 -10.19 -11.30
C GLU A 52 13.55 -10.22 -12.23
N LYS A 53 13.55 -9.39 -13.28
CA LYS A 53 14.64 -9.32 -14.25
C LYS A 53 15.75 -8.38 -13.80
N ASN A 54 15.45 -7.47 -12.87
CA ASN A 54 16.40 -6.52 -12.32
C ASN A 54 16.48 -6.63 -10.79
N PRO A 55 17.36 -7.48 -10.23
CA PRO A 55 17.47 -7.66 -8.78
C PRO A 55 17.99 -6.40 -8.06
N LYS A 56 18.58 -5.42 -8.79
CA LYS A 56 18.99 -4.12 -8.22
C LYS A 56 17.80 -3.18 -7.96
N ALA A 57 16.65 -3.42 -8.59
CA ALA A 57 15.44 -2.67 -8.29
C ALA A 57 14.84 -3.15 -6.95
N PRO A 58 14.37 -2.23 -6.09
CA PRO A 58 13.75 -2.59 -4.83
C PRO A 58 12.41 -3.31 -5.05
N ILE A 59 12.02 -4.13 -4.07
CA ILE A 59 10.63 -4.57 -3.95
C ILE A 59 9.85 -3.43 -3.28
N VAL A 60 8.81 -2.91 -3.94
CA VAL A 60 7.97 -1.83 -3.42
C VAL A 60 6.66 -2.42 -2.88
N VAL A 61 6.47 -2.33 -1.57
CA VAL A 61 5.20 -2.67 -0.92
C VAL A 61 4.42 -1.36 -0.69
N HIS A 62 3.32 -1.18 -1.43
CA HIS A 62 2.51 0.02 -1.40
C HIS A 62 1.19 -0.21 -0.65
N PHE A 63 0.97 0.54 0.41
CA PHE A 63 -0.28 0.58 1.16
C PHE A 63 -1.04 1.88 0.82
N PRO A 64 -2.06 1.84 -0.06
CA PRO A 64 -2.92 3.00 -0.27
C PRO A 64 -3.77 3.28 0.97
N LEU A 65 -4.11 4.55 1.20
CA LEU A 65 -5.10 4.92 2.20
C LEU A 65 -6.49 4.51 1.69
N ALA A 66 -6.95 3.34 2.14
CA ALA A 66 -8.18 2.72 1.66
C ALA A 66 -8.93 2.09 2.82
N ASN A 67 -10.21 2.43 2.96
CA ASN A 67 -11.11 1.79 3.92
C ASN A 67 -11.93 0.69 3.21
N LEU A 68 -11.33 -0.50 3.10
CA LEU A 68 -11.92 -1.65 2.42
C LEU A 68 -12.48 -2.65 3.44
N THR A 69 -11.70 -3.68 3.81
CA THR A 69 -12.20 -4.75 4.68
C THR A 69 -12.31 -4.30 6.15
N PHE A 70 -11.58 -3.25 6.55
CA PHE A 70 -11.71 -2.63 7.88
C PHE A 70 -13.13 -2.18 8.26
N ARG A 71 -13.98 -1.89 7.26
CA ARG A 71 -15.40 -1.56 7.47
C ARG A 71 -16.17 -2.69 8.14
N GLU A 72 -15.80 -3.94 7.82
CA GLU A 72 -16.45 -5.14 8.32
C GLU A 72 -15.67 -5.83 9.45
N PHE A 73 -14.35 -5.62 9.51
CA PHE A 73 -13.46 -6.30 10.44
C PHE A 73 -12.74 -5.30 11.35
N LYS A 74 -12.68 -5.59 12.65
CA LYS A 74 -11.96 -4.77 13.64
C LYS A 74 -10.51 -5.23 13.84
N ALA A 75 -10.23 -6.49 13.52
CA ALA A 75 -8.90 -7.08 13.48
C ALA A 75 -8.87 -8.19 12.42
N PRO A 76 -7.69 -8.65 11.96
CA PRO A 76 -7.61 -9.73 10.97
C PRO A 76 -8.42 -10.95 11.41
N GLY A 77 -9.41 -11.34 10.59
CA GLY A 77 -10.32 -12.46 10.88
C GLY A 77 -11.40 -12.20 11.94
N VAL A 78 -11.46 -11.00 12.54
CA VAL A 78 -12.44 -10.66 13.60
C VAL A 78 -13.46 -9.65 13.05
N ARG A 79 -14.68 -10.10 12.81
CA ARG A 79 -15.78 -9.24 12.34
C ARG A 79 -16.24 -8.27 13.43
N ARG A 80 -16.77 -7.13 12.99
CA ARG A 80 -17.47 -6.16 13.84
C ARG A 80 -18.87 -6.68 14.17
N GLU A 81 -19.31 -6.41 15.40
CA GLU A 81 -20.62 -6.83 15.90
C GLU A 81 -21.40 -5.64 16.47
N GLY A 82 -22.69 -5.58 16.15
CA GLY A 82 -23.55 -4.49 16.61
C GLY A 82 -23.31 -3.15 15.90
N LYS A 83 -24.20 -2.20 16.15
CA LYS A 83 -24.22 -0.91 15.46
C LYS A 83 -23.01 -0.02 15.81
N ASP A 84 -22.56 -0.07 17.06
CA ASP A 84 -21.46 0.78 17.51
C ASP A 84 -20.13 0.36 16.90
N GLU A 85 -19.82 -0.95 16.83
CA GLU A 85 -18.58 -1.40 16.19
C GLU A 85 -18.58 -1.16 14.68
N LEU A 86 -19.74 -1.33 14.01
CA LEU A 86 -19.89 -1.01 12.59
C LEU A 86 -19.62 0.48 12.32
N ARG A 87 -20.16 1.38 13.16
CA ARG A 87 -19.89 2.83 13.08
C ARG A 87 -18.40 3.15 13.22
N MET A 88 -17.67 2.38 14.02
CA MET A 88 -16.21 2.56 14.17
C MET A 88 -15.41 2.11 12.93
N GLY A 89 -15.97 1.26 12.08
CA GLY A 89 -15.36 0.89 10.79
C GLY A 89 -15.70 1.86 9.64
N GLU A 90 -16.67 2.74 9.84
CA GLU A 90 -17.05 3.74 8.85
C GLU A 90 -16.12 4.96 8.93
N LEU A 91 -15.17 5.00 8.01
CA LEU A 91 -14.34 6.17 7.72
C LEU A 91 -14.51 6.57 6.26
N ASP A 92 -14.70 7.87 6.06
CA ASP A 92 -14.51 8.53 4.77
C ASP A 92 -13.11 9.13 4.70
N VAL A 93 -12.25 8.55 3.85
CA VAL A 93 -10.85 8.98 3.66
C VAL A 93 -10.62 9.65 2.30
N SER A 94 -11.67 9.92 1.52
CA SER A 94 -11.51 10.38 0.14
C SER A 94 -12.41 11.52 -0.29
N SER A 95 -13.55 11.74 0.36
CA SER A 95 -14.41 12.85 -0.01
C SER A 95 -13.84 14.20 0.45
N SER A 96 -14.29 15.27 -0.18
CA SER A 96 -13.96 16.64 0.23
C SER A 96 -14.53 17.02 1.60
N ALA A 97 -15.51 16.27 2.11
CA ALA A 97 -16.08 16.43 3.44
C ALA A 97 -15.37 15.58 4.50
N SER A 98 -14.38 14.77 4.10
CA SER A 98 -13.59 13.95 5.02
C SER A 98 -12.92 14.82 6.10
N PRO A 99 -12.89 14.37 7.37
CA PRO A 99 -12.11 15.03 8.41
C PRO A 99 -10.59 14.93 8.13
N TYR A 100 -10.17 14.08 7.20
CA TYR A 100 -8.76 13.78 6.91
C TYR A 100 -8.17 14.57 5.73
N ILE A 101 -8.82 15.67 5.33
CA ILE A 101 -8.28 16.55 4.28
C ILE A 101 -6.97 17.21 4.76
N THR A 102 -6.04 17.43 3.83
CA THR A 102 -4.69 17.96 4.13
C THR A 102 -4.68 19.29 4.89
N ARG A 103 -5.73 20.12 4.73
CA ARG A 103 -5.84 21.43 5.41
C ARG A 103 -6.41 21.34 6.82
N ASN A 104 -6.98 20.20 7.22
CA ASN A 104 -7.48 20.02 8.58
C ASN A 104 -6.34 19.58 9.49
N LEU A 105 -6.07 20.35 10.54
CA LEU A 105 -4.99 20.09 11.50
C LEU A 105 -5.51 19.77 12.91
N ALA A 106 -6.82 19.77 13.12
CA ALA A 106 -7.45 19.53 14.41
C ALA A 106 -8.48 18.40 14.30
N TYR A 107 -8.04 17.17 14.61
CA TYR A 107 -8.90 16.01 14.57
C TYR A 107 -9.64 15.84 15.89
N GLN A 108 -10.91 15.42 15.82
CA GLN A 108 -11.57 14.90 17.01
C GLN A 108 -10.87 13.63 17.48
N PRO A 109 -10.84 13.32 18.78
CA PRO A 109 -10.19 12.11 19.29
C PRO A 109 -10.69 10.82 18.61
N GLU A 110 -11.98 10.76 18.30
CA GLU A 110 -12.58 9.62 17.58
C GLU A 110 -12.06 9.51 16.14
N ASP A 111 -11.99 10.62 15.39
CA ASP A 111 -11.51 10.62 14.01
C ASP A 111 -10.03 10.21 13.93
N PHE A 112 -9.22 10.68 14.89
CA PHE A 112 -7.83 10.28 15.02
C PHE A 112 -7.69 8.78 15.29
N GLN A 113 -8.43 8.26 16.28
CA GLN A 113 -8.37 6.84 16.64
C GLN A 113 -8.80 5.96 15.47
N LYS A 114 -9.88 6.34 14.79
CA LYS A 114 -10.39 5.68 13.58
C LYS A 114 -9.33 5.57 12.48
N LEU A 115 -8.61 6.65 12.20
CA LEU A 115 -7.56 6.65 11.17
C LEU A 115 -6.37 5.78 11.60
N MET A 116 -6.00 5.85 12.89
CA MET A 116 -4.95 5.00 13.45
C MET A 116 -5.32 3.52 13.34
N ASP A 117 -6.53 3.14 13.75
CA ASP A 117 -7.03 1.77 13.70
C ASP A 117 -7.10 1.25 12.27
N LEU A 118 -7.58 2.06 11.32
CA LEU A 118 -7.61 1.70 9.89
C LEU A 118 -6.20 1.39 9.36
N THR A 119 -5.24 2.28 9.62
CA THR A 119 -3.88 2.11 9.10
C THR A 119 -3.16 0.91 9.74
N CYS A 120 -3.32 0.72 11.05
CA CYS A 120 -2.84 -0.45 11.77
C CYS A 120 -3.46 -1.75 11.25
N TYR A 121 -4.79 -1.76 11.06
CA TYR A 121 -5.50 -2.92 10.52
C TYR A 121 -4.99 -3.28 9.13
N ASN A 122 -4.88 -2.32 8.20
CA ASN A 122 -4.46 -2.60 6.83
C ASN A 122 -3.08 -3.27 6.77
N VAL A 123 -2.15 -2.86 7.65
CA VAL A 123 -0.82 -3.49 7.77
C VAL A 123 -0.93 -4.90 8.36
N LEU A 124 -1.64 -5.06 9.48
CA LEU A 124 -1.78 -6.34 10.17
C LEU A 124 -2.50 -7.38 9.31
N ASN A 125 -3.55 -6.98 8.60
CA ASN A 125 -4.36 -7.83 7.73
C ASN A 125 -3.54 -8.35 6.54
N ASN A 126 -2.47 -7.64 6.16
CA ASN A 126 -1.60 -7.99 5.04
C ASN A 126 -0.20 -8.43 5.49
N ARG A 127 -0.08 -8.93 6.73
CA ARG A 127 1.18 -9.39 7.33
C ARG A 127 1.89 -10.43 6.47
N ASP A 128 1.17 -11.40 5.93
CA ASP A 128 1.78 -12.48 5.14
C ASP A 128 2.37 -11.96 3.82
N THR A 129 1.70 -11.01 3.18
CA THR A 129 2.21 -10.30 1.99
C THR A 129 3.50 -9.56 2.32
N LEU A 130 3.54 -8.82 3.44
CA LEU A 130 4.72 -8.11 3.91
C LEU A 130 5.88 -9.06 4.21
N LEU A 131 5.63 -10.14 4.95
CA LEU A 131 6.65 -11.16 5.25
C LEU A 131 7.15 -11.86 4.00
N SER A 132 6.27 -12.13 3.04
CA SER A 132 6.63 -12.72 1.76
C SER A 132 7.57 -11.80 0.96
N ALA A 133 7.27 -10.50 0.90
CA ALA A 133 8.13 -9.51 0.27
C ALA A 133 9.51 -9.41 0.97
N LEU A 134 9.54 -9.38 2.30
CA LEU A 134 10.78 -9.35 3.08
C LEU A 134 11.64 -10.61 2.85
N ARG A 135 11.03 -11.79 2.81
CA ARG A 135 11.74 -13.04 2.52
C ARG A 135 12.38 -13.01 1.13
N ARG A 136 11.68 -12.49 0.12
CA ARG A 136 12.24 -12.34 -1.23
C ARG A 136 13.37 -11.32 -1.28
N ALA A 137 13.26 -10.21 -0.56
CA ALA A 137 14.35 -9.23 -0.45
C ALA A 137 15.62 -9.87 0.14
N LEU A 138 15.49 -10.63 1.23
CA LEU A 138 16.63 -11.36 1.83
C LEU A 138 17.21 -12.43 0.90
N GLN A 139 16.38 -13.10 0.10
CA GLN A 139 16.87 -14.07 -0.89
C GLN A 139 17.69 -13.40 -1.99
N ARG A 140 17.26 -12.23 -2.46
CA ARG A 140 18.00 -11.44 -3.47
C ARG A 140 19.38 -11.02 -2.99
N GLU A 141 19.49 -10.57 -1.73
CA GLU A 141 20.78 -10.18 -1.14
C GLU A 141 21.77 -11.36 -1.09
N ARG A 142 21.31 -12.54 -0.68
CA ARG A 142 22.17 -13.72 -0.56
C ARG A 142 22.72 -14.19 -1.90
N VAL A 143 21.91 -14.14 -2.96
CA VAL A 143 22.38 -14.46 -4.33
C VAL A 143 23.41 -13.43 -4.81
N HIS A 144 23.20 -12.15 -4.49
CA HIS A 144 24.11 -11.08 -4.89
C HIS A 144 25.50 -11.18 -4.21
N GLU A 145 25.56 -11.71 -2.97
CA GLU A 145 26.81 -12.01 -2.26
C GLU A 145 27.57 -13.21 -2.86
N ASP A 146 26.86 -14.25 -3.31
CA ASP A 146 27.50 -15.44 -3.89
C ASP A 146 28.04 -15.19 -5.31
N GLU A 147 27.42 -14.31 -6.10
CA GLU A 147 27.94 -13.89 -7.42
C GLU A 147 29.21 -13.02 -7.35
N HIS A 148 29.47 -12.36 -6.22
CA HIS A 148 30.66 -11.50 -6.01
C HIS A 148 31.80 -12.20 -5.26
N LYS A 149 31.69 -13.49 -4.95
CA LYS A 149 32.85 -14.25 -4.44
C LYS A 149 33.86 -14.44 -5.56
N PRO A 150 35.15 -14.09 -5.34
CA PRO A 150 36.19 -14.43 -6.32
C PRO A 150 36.22 -15.95 -6.48
N SER A 151 36.15 -16.43 -7.72
CA SER A 151 36.40 -17.83 -8.04
C SER A 151 37.79 -18.19 -7.52
N CYS A 152 37.88 -19.11 -6.56
CA CYS A 152 39.18 -19.63 -6.13
C CYS A 152 39.94 -20.17 -7.35
N PRO A 153 41.22 -19.78 -7.55
CA PRO A 153 42.13 -20.46 -8.46
C PRO A 153 42.39 -21.91 -8.03
#